data_AF-A0A372KBW9-F1
#
_entry.id   AF-A0A372KBW9-F1
#
_cell.length_a   1.000
_cell.length_b   1.000
_cell.length_c   1.000
_cell.angle_alpha   90.00
_cell.angle_beta   90.00
_cell.angle_gamma   90.00
#
_symmetry.space_group_name_H-M   'P 1'
#
loop_
_entity.id
_entity.type
_entity.pdbx_description
1 polymer ?
#
loop_
_entity_poly.entity_id
_entity_poly.type
_entity_poly.pdbx_seq_one_letter_code
_entity_poly.pdbx_strand_id
1 'polypeptide(L)'
;MKHFFDKALAARYGYGLAVFIAAETSDLQRAIDRTNERRERDGRRLLEDVIVDDVISVMRKRGMLPGRQSEDDSNVTDAGATG
;
A
#
# COMPACT_ATOMS: atom_id res chain seq x y z
N MET A 1 -23.60 7.24 2.94
CA MET A 1 -22.57 7.63 3.93
C MET A 1 -22.71 6.71 5.14
N LYS A 2 -21.69 5.90 5.48
CA LYS A 2 -21.66 5.19 6.76
C LYS A 2 -21.46 6.24 7.85
N HIS A 3 -22.33 6.26 8.86
CA HIS A 3 -22.13 7.15 10.01
C HIS A 3 -20.91 6.64 10.79
N PHE A 4 -19.84 7.44 10.85
CA PHE A 4 -18.60 7.10 11.57
C PHE A 4 -18.76 7.20 13.10
N PHE A 5 -19.81 7.87 13.57
CA PHE A 5 -20.15 7.93 14.97
C PHE A 5 -20.82 6.62 15.43
N ASP A 6 -20.20 5.96 16.40
CA ASP A 6 -20.71 4.75 17.03
C ASP A 6 -21.02 5.01 18.52
N LYS A 7 -22.24 4.67 18.94
CA LYS A 7 -22.70 4.79 20.33
C LYS A 7 -21.89 3.90 21.27
N ALA A 8 -21.38 2.76 20.81
CA ALA A 8 -20.51 1.90 21.60
C ALA A 8 -19.16 2.59 21.90
N LEU A 9 -18.65 3.38 20.95
CA LEU A 9 -17.44 4.17 21.13
C LEU A 9 -17.64 5.26 22.19
N ALA A 10 -18.78 5.96 22.12
CA ALA A 10 -19.16 6.99 23.10
C ALA A 10 -19.37 6.40 24.51
N ALA A 11 -19.94 5.20 24.61
CA ALA A 11 -20.12 4.51 25.88
C ALA A 11 -18.78 4.08 26.51
N ARG A 12 -17.78 3.73 25.70
CA ARG A 12 -16.48 3.24 26.18
C ARG A 12 -15.45 4.35 26.46
N TYR A 13 -15.47 5.41 25.67
CA TYR A 13 -14.41 6.44 25.68
C TYR A 13 -14.93 7.85 26.00
N GLY A 14 -16.24 8.00 26.19
CA GLY A 14 -16.90 9.29 26.36
C GLY A 14 -17.22 9.97 25.02
N TYR A 15 -18.26 10.79 25.03
CA TYR A 15 -18.81 11.42 23.82
C TYR A 15 -17.78 12.27 23.06
N GLY A 16 -17.01 13.12 23.76
CA GLY A 16 -16.04 14.01 23.11
C GLY A 16 -14.93 13.25 22.37
N LEU A 17 -14.39 12.21 22.98
CA LEU A 17 -13.35 11.38 22.36
C LEU A 17 -13.91 10.53 21.20
N ALA A 18 -15.15 10.06 21.32
CA ALA A 18 -15.81 9.34 20.24
C ALA A 18 -16.09 10.23 19.01
N VAL A 19 -16.50 11.48 19.21
CA VAL A 19 -16.66 12.46 18.12
C VAL A 19 -15.31 12.77 17.46
N PHE A 20 -14.26 12.97 18.26
CA PHE A 20 -12.91 13.19 17.74
C PHE A 20 -12.43 12.02 16.88
N ILE A 21 -12.56 10.77 17.37
CA ILE A 21 -12.19 9.58 16.60
C ILE A 21 -13.02 9.46 15.32
N ALA A 22 -14.33 9.73 15.38
CA ALA A 22 -15.19 9.70 14.19
C ALA A 22 -14.79 10.76 13.14
N ALA A 23 -14.37 11.94 13.57
CA ALA A 23 -13.89 12.99 12.67
C ALA A 23 -12.58 12.57 11.98
N GLU A 24 -11.59 12.13 12.75
CA GLU A 24 -10.28 11.72 12.23
C GLU A 24 -10.41 10.54 11.26
N THR A 25 -11.25 9.57 11.59
CA THR A 25 -11.52 8.41 10.72
C THR A 25 -12.27 8.79 9.45
N SER A 26 -13.16 9.78 9.51
CA SER A 26 -13.83 10.32 8.31
C SER A 26 -12.83 10.98 7.37
N ASP A 27 -11.90 11.76 7.90
CA ASP A 27 -10.86 12.43 7.11
C ASP A 27 -9.88 11.42 6.49
N LEU A 28 -9.52 10.37 7.24
CA LEU A 28 -8.73 9.26 6.73
C LEU A 28 -9.43 8.53 5.58
N GLN A 29 -10.72 8.18 5.73
CA GLN A 29 -11.48 7.53 4.67
C GLN A 29 -11.52 8.41 3.42
N ARG A 30 -11.75 9.72 3.58
CA ARG A 30 -11.78 10.66 2.44
C ARG A 30 -10.43 10.80 1.75
N ALA A 31 -9.32 10.61 2.46
CA ALA A 31 -7.99 10.56 1.87
C ALA A 31 -7.75 9.25 1.09
N ILE A 32 -8.22 8.13 1.61
CA ILE A 32 -8.20 6.82 0.93
C ILE A 32 -9.03 6.88 -0.35
N ASP A 33 -10.26 7.39 -0.28
CA ASP A 33 -11.18 7.51 -1.42
C ASP A 33 -10.54 8.35 -2.54
N ARG A 34 -10.00 9.53 -2.22
CA ARG A 34 -9.27 10.38 -3.20
C ARG A 34 -8.08 9.66 -3.84
N THR A 35 -7.38 8.82 -3.07
CA THR A 35 -6.24 8.07 -3.58
C THR A 35 -6.69 6.94 -4.50
N ASN A 36 -7.78 6.27 -4.15
CA ASN A 36 -8.43 5.25 -4.97
C ASN A 36 -8.94 5.83 -6.29
N GLU A 37 -9.64 6.97 -6.27
CA GLU A 37 -10.08 7.68 -7.49
C GLU A 37 -8.91 8.04 -8.42
N ARG A 38 -7.75 8.40 -7.85
CA ARG A 38 -6.54 8.65 -8.64
C ARG A 38 -5.99 7.36 -9.24
N ARG A 39 -5.97 6.27 -8.47
CA ARG A 39 -5.49 4.95 -8.93
C ARG A 39 -6.38 4.36 -10.02
N GLU A 40 -7.69 4.45 -9.88
CA GLU A 40 -8.64 4.02 -10.92
C GLU A 40 -8.42 4.79 -12.23
N ARG A 41 -8.24 6.11 -12.16
CA ARG A 41 -7.89 6.93 -13.33
C ARG A 41 -6.58 6.51 -13.99
N ASP A 42 -5.61 6.06 -13.20
CA ASP A 42 -4.32 5.57 -13.68
C ASP A 42 -4.38 4.08 -14.12
N GLY A 43 -5.56 3.44 -14.12
CA GLY A 43 -5.73 2.02 -14.44
C GLY A 43 -5.08 1.07 -13.42
N ARG A 44 -4.87 1.55 -12.19
CA ARG A 44 -4.22 0.81 -11.10
C ARG A 44 -5.26 0.29 -10.10
N ARG A 45 -4.89 -0.79 -9.41
CA ARG A 45 -5.72 -1.39 -8.35
C ARG A 45 -5.94 -0.44 -7.18
N LEU A 46 -7.10 -0.56 -6.54
CA LEU A 46 -7.46 0.16 -5.32
C LEU A 46 -6.47 -0.15 -4.19
N LEU A 47 -6.34 0.76 -3.23
CA LEU A 47 -5.48 0.56 -2.06
C LEU A 47 -5.82 -0.71 -1.28
N GLU A 48 -7.10 -1.05 -1.18
CA GLU A 48 -7.58 -2.25 -0.49
C GLU A 48 -7.18 -3.56 -1.20
N ASP A 49 -6.98 -3.49 -2.51
CA ASP A 49 -6.62 -4.64 -3.36
C ASP A 49 -5.12 -4.69 -3.69
N VAL A 50 -4.34 -3.70 -3.22
CA VAL A 50 -2.89 -3.69 -3.43
C VAL A 50 -2.24 -4.64 -2.44
N ILE A 51 -1.66 -5.70 -3.01
CA ILE A 51 -0.85 -6.66 -2.27
C ILE A 51 0.52 -6.02 -2.01
N VAL A 52 1.17 -6.39 -0.90
CA VAL A 52 2.53 -5.94 -0.55
C VAL A 52 3.51 -6.13 -1.72
N ASP A 53 3.36 -7.20 -2.51
CA ASP A 53 4.16 -7.47 -3.71
C ASP A 53 4.02 -6.40 -4.80
N ASP A 54 2.83 -5.81 -4.96
CA ASP A 54 2.61 -4.71 -5.90
C ASP A 54 3.33 -3.43 -5.44
N VAL A 55 3.36 -3.18 -4.12
CA VAL A 55 4.12 -2.07 -3.53
C VAL A 55 5.61 -2.29 -3.72
N ILE A 56 6.11 -3.49 -3.43
CA ILE A 56 7.52 -3.86 -3.62
C ILE A 56 7.91 -3.72 -5.10
N SER A 57 7.06 -4.17 -6.03
CA SER A 57 7.28 -4.04 -7.47
C SER A 57 7.37 -2.57 -7.92
N VAL A 58 6.47 -1.70 -7.42
CA VAL A 58 6.52 -0.26 -7.71
C VAL A 58 7.77 0.40 -7.10
N MET A 59 8.14 0.04 -5.87
CA MET A 59 9.34 0.56 -5.22
C MET A 59 10.61 0.14 -5.96
N ARG A 60 10.68 -1.10 -6.46
CA ARG A 60 11.75 -1.56 -7.35
C ARG A 60 11.81 -0.78 -8.65
N LYS A 61 10.67 -0.59 -9.33
CA LYS A 61 10.59 0.23 -10.57
C LYS A 61 11.06 1.67 -10.36
N ARG A 62 10.89 2.21 -9.15
CA ARG A 62 11.35 3.56 -8.78
C ARG A 62 12.80 3.62 -8.30
N GLY A 63 13.52 2.49 -8.30
CA GLY A 63 14.90 2.41 -7.80
C GLY A 63 15.03 2.56 -6.29
N MET A 64 13.91 2.49 -5.55
CA MET A 64 13.89 2.59 -4.09
C MET A 64 14.20 1.26 -3.40
N LEU A 65 14.08 0.15 -4.13
CA LEU A 65 14.49 -1.18 -3.70
C LEU A 65 15.35 -1.82 -4.79
N PRO A 66 16.34 -2.65 -4.45
CA PRO A 66 17.08 -3.42 -5.43
C PRO A 66 16.11 -4.28 -6.24
N GLY A 67 16.32 -4.29 -7.56
CA GLY A 67 15.59 -5.18 -8.47
C GLY A 67 15.67 -6.63 -8.00
N ARG A 68 14.66 -7.44 -8.32
CA ARG A 68 14.73 -8.87 -8.03
C ARG A 68 15.97 -9.39 -8.77
N GLN A 69 17.03 -9.71 -8.03
CA GLN A 69 18.16 -10.43 -8.59
C GLN A 69 17.59 -11.78 -9.02
N SER A 70 17.49 -11.99 -10.33
CA SER A 70 17.35 -13.34 -10.85
C SER A 70 18.59 -14.09 -10.37
N GLU A 71 18.40 -15.05 -9.46
CA GLU A 71 19.37 -16.10 -9.23
C GLU A 71 19.39 -16.99 -10.47
N ASP A 72 19.87 -16.47 -11.59
CA ASP A 72 20.07 -17.21 -12.83
C ASP A 72 21.06 -16.45 -13.71
N ASP A 73 22.33 -16.46 -13.30
CA ASP A 73 23.48 -16.24 -14.20
C ASP A 73 24.79 -16.63 -13.50
N SER A 74 24.80 -17.82 -12.88
CA SER A 74 26.04 -18.57 -12.67
C SER A 74 26.16 -19.69 -13.71
N ASN A 75 25.92 -19.38 -14.98
CA ASN A 75 26.50 -20.17 -16.06
C ASN A 75 27.93 -19.66 -16.23
N VAL A 76 28.84 -20.21 -15.44
CA VAL A 76 30.29 -20.08 -15.67
C VAL A 76 30.59 -20.75 -17.01
N THR A 77 30.54 -19.97 -18.08
CA THR A 77 31.22 -20.29 -19.33
C THR A 77 32.71 -20.28 -19.06
N ASP A 78 33.28 -21.41 -18.65
CA ASP A 78 34.71 -21.67 -18.84
C ASP A 78 34.91 -22.28 -20.22
N ALA A 79 34.96 -21.39 -21.21
CA ALA A 79 35.46 -21.68 -22.53
C ALA A 79 36.77 -20.90 -22.72
N GLY A 80 37.90 -21.54 -22.43
CA GLY A 80 39.13 -21.26 -23.15
C GLY A 80 40.42 -21.11 -22.32
N ALA A 81 41.22 -22.19 -22.41
CA ALA A 81 42.59 -22.16 -22.94
C ALA A 81 43.80 -22.12 -21.98
N THR A 82 44.72 -23.05 -22.30
CA THR A 82 46.19 -23.03 -22.23
C THR A 82 46.91 -23.64 -21.01
N GLY A 83 47.74 -24.64 -21.30
CA GLY A 83 48.68 -25.32 -20.40
C GLY A 83 49.00 -26.72 -20.87
#